data_AF-A0AAN0J6T4-F1
#
_entry.id   AF-A0AAN0J6T4-F1
#
_cell.length_a   1.000
_cell.length_b   1.000
_cell.length_c   1.000
_cell.angle_alpha   90.00
_cell.angle_beta   90.00
_cell.angle_gamma   90.00
#
_symmetry.space_group_name_H-M   'P 1'
#
loop_
_entity.id
_entity.type
_entity.pdbx_description
1 polymer ?
#
loop_
_entity_poly.entity_id
_entity_poly.type
_entity_poly.pdbx_seq_one_letter_code
_entity_poly.pdbx_strand_id
1 'polypeptide(L)'
;MACNRLGQFIVPFEVDSPTFGVRVAFTSEVSALNSLAYEDTVYLYAGSHQTIEQYYFTADNLLVSIRNITTKTNEQVNKIKFSPDGEYLYALSPTHVVKVKASLDCSTATSCSECVVSFLCGWCQLDFTCTGQNSSCTNGQWLNVQNQGTDTTNTCPYLQPNSDTSDGKYTQPANVTKNLTISTINTVVSYNYILMIIIIILPILL
;
A
#
# COMPACT_ATOMS: atom_id res chain seq x y z
N MET A 1 50.70 7.36 8.95
CA MET A 1 49.86 7.61 10.15
C MET A 1 48.42 7.64 9.67
N ALA A 2 47.67 6.57 9.92
CA ALA A 2 46.28 6.45 9.48
C ALA A 2 45.38 7.21 10.45
N CYS A 3 44.58 8.16 9.96
CA CYS A 3 43.59 8.85 10.76
C CYS A 3 42.25 8.13 10.59
N ASN A 4 41.94 7.22 11.51
CA ASN A 4 40.61 6.63 11.64
C ASN A 4 39.70 7.65 12.34
N ARG A 5 38.75 8.23 11.61
CA ARG A 5 37.55 8.83 12.21
C ARG A 5 36.31 8.28 11.55
N LEU A 6 35.45 7.68 12.37
CA LEU A 6 34.09 7.25 12.00
C LEU A 6 33.33 8.44 11.42
N GLY A 7 32.82 8.28 10.20
CA GLY A 7 32.03 9.29 9.52
C GLY A 7 30.71 9.52 10.25
N GLN A 8 30.60 10.67 10.93
CA GLN A 8 29.31 11.25 11.27
C GLN A 8 28.74 11.87 9.98
N PHE A 9 27.65 11.30 9.47
CA PHE A 9 26.80 12.01 8.52
C PHE A 9 26.02 13.08 9.28
N ILE A 10 26.47 14.33 9.18
CA ILE A 10 25.70 15.51 9.57
C ILE A 10 25.18 16.12 8.27
N VAL A 11 23.88 16.00 8.02
CA VAL A 11 23.20 16.87 7.06
C VAL A 11 22.97 18.22 7.76
N PRO A 12 23.47 19.34 7.23
CA PRO A 12 23.35 20.63 7.88
C PRO A 12 21.94 21.16 7.59
N PHE A 13 21.06 21.05 8.56
CA PHE A 13 19.99 22.02 8.74
C PHE A 13 20.43 22.88 9.91
N GLU A 14 20.90 24.10 9.64
CA GLU A 14 21.00 25.12 10.69
C GLU A 14 19.56 25.43 11.12
N VAL A 15 19.18 24.92 12.29
CA VAL A 15 17.93 25.25 12.96
C VAL A 15 18.33 25.60 14.38
N ASP A 16 18.08 26.85 14.80
CA ASP A 16 18.39 27.43 16.11
C ASP A 16 17.57 26.80 17.27
N SER A 17 17.43 25.49 17.31
CA SER A 17 16.63 24.76 18.30
C SER A 17 17.22 23.36 18.49
N PRO A 18 17.15 22.76 19.69
CA PRO A 18 17.68 21.42 19.90
C PRO A 18 17.02 20.46 18.91
N THR A 19 17.83 19.84 18.06
CA THR A 19 17.38 18.83 17.12
C THR A 19 16.79 17.65 17.89
N PHE A 20 15.47 17.52 17.90
CA PHE A 20 14.81 16.31 18.38
C PHE A 20 15.05 15.21 17.34
N GLY A 21 16.16 14.48 17.50
CA GLY A 21 16.47 13.31 16.70
C GLY A 21 15.99 12.04 17.39
N VAL A 22 15.03 11.33 16.80
CA VAL A 22 14.67 9.98 17.24
C VAL A 22 15.68 9.00 16.66
N ARG A 23 16.37 8.23 17.52
CA ARG A 23 17.26 7.15 17.06
C ARG A 23 16.40 5.97 16.61
N VAL A 24 16.58 5.56 15.36
CA VAL A 24 15.92 4.39 14.79
C VAL A 24 16.95 3.29 14.59
N ALA A 25 16.61 2.07 14.97
CA ALA A 25 17.44 0.89 14.75
C ALA A 25 16.97 0.15 13.49
N PHE A 26 17.93 -0.24 12.64
CA PHE A 26 17.68 -1.10 11.49
C PHE A 26 17.83 -2.56 11.89
N THR A 27 17.08 -3.44 11.22
CA THR A 27 17.13 -4.89 11.42
C THR A 27 18.31 -5.55 10.70
N SER A 28 18.99 -4.82 9.80
CA SER A 28 20.07 -5.29 8.94
C SER A 28 21.23 -4.30 8.92
N GLU A 29 22.40 -4.74 8.44
CA GLU A 29 23.53 -3.86 8.18
C GLU A 29 23.25 -3.04 6.91
N VAL A 30 23.08 -1.73 7.09
CA VAL A 30 22.72 -0.79 6.02
C VAL A 30 23.96 -0.08 5.49
N SER A 31 24.20 -0.17 4.18
CA SER A 31 25.31 0.47 3.47
C SER A 31 24.91 1.74 2.72
N ALA A 32 23.62 1.94 2.46
CA ALA A 32 23.11 3.16 1.83
C ALA A 32 21.79 3.58 2.46
N LEU A 33 21.58 4.89 2.66
CA LEU A 33 20.32 5.45 3.11
C LEU A 33 19.89 6.60 2.20
N ASN A 34 18.61 6.64 1.86
CA ASN A 34 17.99 7.79 1.23
C ASN A 34 16.51 7.87 1.65
N SER A 35 15.91 9.06 1.62
CA SER A 35 14.52 9.26 2.00
C SER A 35 13.74 10.04 0.94
N LEU A 36 12.44 9.82 0.90
CA LEU A 36 11.48 10.54 0.07
C LEU A 36 10.26 10.87 0.92
N ALA A 37 9.90 12.14 1.01
CA ALA A 37 8.68 12.57 1.68
C ALA A 37 7.59 12.85 0.63
N TYR A 38 6.38 12.36 0.88
CA TYR A 38 5.19 12.65 0.10
C TYR A 38 4.07 13.08 1.05
N GLU A 39 3.60 14.32 0.91
CA GLU A 39 2.61 14.93 1.81
C GLU A 39 3.00 14.73 3.28
N ASP A 40 2.26 13.91 4.01
CA ASP A 40 2.46 13.64 5.44
C ASP A 40 3.22 12.34 5.73
N THR A 41 3.68 11.62 4.70
CA THR A 41 4.39 10.34 4.85
C THR A 41 5.85 10.44 4.42
N VAL A 42 6.76 10.00 5.29
CA VAL A 42 8.19 9.90 4.99
C VAL A 42 8.56 8.45 4.74
N TYR A 43 9.02 8.16 3.53
CA TYR A 43 9.59 6.87 3.14
C TYR A 43 11.11 6.88 3.30
N LEU A 44 11.64 5.79 3.84
CA LEU A 44 13.06 5.56 3.99
C LEU A 44 13.46 4.34 3.18
N TYR A 45 14.56 4.44 2.46
CA TYR A 45 15.11 3.37 1.63
C TYR A 45 16.52 3.06 2.11
N ALA A 46 16.69 1.84 2.61
CA ALA A 46 17.94 1.32 3.13
C ALA A 46 18.49 0.30 2.13
N GLY A 47 19.62 0.62 1.51
CA GLY A 47 20.39 -0.32 0.71
C GLY A 47 21.29 -1.14 1.61
N SER A 48 21.24 -2.45 1.44
CA SER A 48 22.21 -3.40 2.00
C SER A 48 22.90 -4.12 0.84
N HIS A 49 23.39 -5.35 1.06
CA HIS A 49 24.08 -6.19 0.08
C HIS A 49 23.36 -6.22 -1.27
N GLN A 50 22.42 -7.13 -1.51
CA GLN A 50 21.70 -7.20 -2.79
C GLN A 50 20.28 -6.64 -2.70
N THR A 51 19.94 -5.97 -1.61
CA THR A 51 18.57 -5.59 -1.27
C THR A 51 18.42 -4.11 -0.98
N ILE A 52 17.23 -3.60 -1.25
CA ILE A 52 16.77 -2.28 -0.83
C ILE A 52 15.50 -2.49 -0.01
N GLU A 53 15.62 -2.22 1.28
CA GLU A 53 14.50 -2.29 2.22
C GLU A 53 13.85 -0.92 2.30
N GLN A 54 12.56 -0.87 1.98
CA GLN A 54 11.74 0.33 2.10
C GLN A 54 11.01 0.28 3.43
N TYR A 55 10.93 1.45 4.06
CA TYR A 55 10.24 1.69 5.31
C TYR A 55 9.42 2.97 5.23
N TYR A 56 8.54 3.18 6.21
CA TYR A 56 7.94 4.49 6.48
C TYR A 56 7.91 4.77 7.99
N PHE A 57 7.74 6.05 8.32
CA PHE A 57 7.53 6.51 9.69
C PHE A 57 6.05 6.59 10.04
N THR A 58 5.65 5.99 11.16
CA THR A 58 4.32 6.20 11.76
C THR A 58 4.25 7.55 12.47
N ALA A 59 3.03 8.00 12.82
CA ALA A 59 2.83 9.19 13.65
C ALA A 59 3.56 9.12 15.01
N ASP A 60 3.78 7.91 15.53
CA ASP A 60 4.51 7.66 16.78
C ASP A 60 6.04 7.52 16.58
N ASN A 61 6.57 7.91 15.42
CA ASN A 61 7.99 7.80 15.04
C ASN A 61 8.54 6.36 15.02
N LEU A 62 7.69 5.37 14.75
CA LEU A 62 8.13 3.99 14.56
C LEU A 62 8.44 3.74 13.08
N LEU A 63 9.52 3.00 12.83
CA LEU A 63 9.91 2.60 11.48
C LEU A 63 9.32 1.22 11.18
N VAL A 64 8.48 1.14 10.17
CA VAL A 64 7.85 -0.11 9.72
C VAL A 64 8.45 -0.51 8.38
N SER A 65 8.86 -1.78 8.24
CA SER A 65 9.36 -2.35 6.98
C SER A 65 8.21 -2.79 6.09
N ILE A 66 8.26 -2.42 4.81
CA ILE A 66 7.07 -2.44 3.95
C ILE A 66 7.32 -3.04 2.58
N ARG A 67 8.57 -3.04 2.13
CA ARG A 67 8.97 -3.67 0.88
C ARG A 67 10.44 -4.05 0.95
N ASN A 68 10.78 -5.25 0.51
CA ASN A 68 12.16 -5.64 0.27
C ASN A 68 12.35 -5.87 -1.23
N ILE A 69 13.25 -5.10 -1.83
CA ILE A 69 13.52 -5.11 -3.25
C ILE A 69 14.88 -5.79 -3.47
N THR A 70 14.87 -6.97 -4.08
CA THR A 70 16.12 -7.62 -4.52
C THR A 70 16.59 -6.98 -5.82
N THR A 71 17.80 -6.43 -5.81
CA THR A 71 18.47 -5.93 -7.01
C THR A 71 18.89 -7.11 -7.90
N LYS A 72 19.01 -6.88 -9.21
CA LYS A 72 19.48 -7.92 -10.16
C LYS A 72 20.99 -8.20 -10.04
N THR A 73 21.67 -7.54 -9.12
CA THR A 73 23.11 -7.57 -8.93
C THR A 73 23.43 -8.24 -7.60
N ASN A 74 24.48 -9.04 -7.55
CA ASN A 74 24.99 -9.63 -6.29
C ASN A 74 25.97 -8.68 -5.58
N GLU A 75 25.76 -7.37 -5.72
CA GLU A 75 26.69 -6.34 -5.25
C GLU A 75 26.03 -5.42 -4.25
N GLN A 76 26.80 -4.97 -3.25
CA GLN A 76 26.36 -4.01 -2.24
C GLN A 76 25.80 -2.72 -2.85
N VAL A 77 24.63 -2.30 -2.36
CA VAL A 77 24.05 -0.99 -2.69
C VAL A 77 24.77 0.08 -1.86
N ASN A 78 25.60 0.88 -2.53
CA ASN A 78 26.41 1.93 -1.91
C ASN A 78 25.71 3.29 -1.90
N LYS A 79 24.76 3.51 -2.81
CA LYS A 79 24.03 4.77 -2.89
C LYS A 79 22.66 4.57 -3.53
N ILE A 80 21.67 5.29 -3.02
CA ILE A 80 20.31 5.33 -3.60
C ILE A 80 20.00 6.78 -3.97
N LYS A 81 19.42 7.00 -5.15
CA LYS A 81 18.93 8.31 -5.60
C LYS A 81 17.60 8.18 -6.32
N PHE A 82 16.68 9.11 -6.08
CA PHE A 82 15.42 9.15 -6.82
C PHE A 82 15.61 9.78 -8.20
N SER A 83 14.79 9.36 -9.15
CA SER A 83 14.55 10.14 -10.36
C SER A 83 13.88 11.47 -9.98
N PRO A 84 14.02 12.53 -10.82
CA PRO A 84 13.46 13.85 -10.52
C PRO A 84 11.94 13.87 -10.29
N ASP A 85 11.22 12.92 -10.88
CA ASP A 85 9.78 12.71 -10.74
C ASP A 85 9.40 11.81 -9.55
N GLY A 86 10.37 11.20 -8.84
CA GLY A 86 10.14 10.26 -7.75
C GLY A 86 9.59 8.88 -8.16
N GLU A 87 9.34 8.64 -9.45
CA GLU A 87 8.80 7.38 -9.98
C GLU A 87 9.75 6.19 -9.81
N TYR A 88 11.05 6.47 -9.85
CA TYR A 88 12.10 5.48 -9.83
C TYR A 88 13.17 5.80 -8.80
N LEU A 89 13.85 4.76 -8.33
CA LEU A 89 15.11 4.86 -7.61
C LEU A 89 16.23 4.22 -8.44
N TYR A 90 17.37 4.88 -8.42
CA TYR A 90 18.65 4.41 -8.93
C TYR A 90 19.47 3.91 -7.75
N ALA A 91 19.73 2.62 -7.73
CA ALA A 91 20.63 1.98 -6.79
C ALA A 91 21.99 1.81 -7.46
N LEU A 92 23.01 2.43 -6.89
CA LEU A 92 24.38 2.38 -7.38
C LEU A 92 25.15 1.33 -6.57
N SER A 93 25.73 0.39 -7.28
CA SER A 93 26.67 -0.60 -6.76
C SER A 93 28.08 -0.30 -7.32
N PRO A 94 29.12 -1.07 -6.96
CA PRO A 94 30.48 -0.86 -7.48
C PRO A 94 30.59 -0.84 -9.00
N THR A 95 29.83 -1.67 -9.70
CA THR A 95 29.95 -1.79 -11.18
C THR A 95 28.64 -1.56 -11.94
N HIS A 96 27.50 -1.47 -11.26
CA HIS A 96 26.19 -1.35 -11.89
C HIS A 96 25.36 -0.20 -11.31
N VAL A 97 24.41 0.26 -12.12
CA VAL A 97 23.30 1.11 -11.68
C VAL A 97 22.01 0.39 -12.01
N VAL A 98 21.20 0.10 -10.99
CA VAL A 98 19.90 -0.57 -11.15
C VAL A 98 18.80 0.47 -11.02
N LYS A 99 17.93 0.55 -12.03
CA LYS A 99 16.70 1.35 -11.98
C LYS A 99 15.55 0.49 -11.45
N VAL A 100 14.92 0.93 -10.37
CA VAL A 100 13.77 0.23 -9.76
C VAL A 100 12.59 1.19 -9.64
N LYS A 101 11.36 0.72 -9.88
CA LYS A 101 10.15 1.52 -9.66
C LYS A 101 9.92 1.73 -8.16
N ALA A 102 9.81 2.98 -7.74
CA ALA A 102 9.67 3.37 -6.33
C ALA A 102 8.31 2.95 -5.75
N SER A 103 7.26 3.00 -6.57
CA SER A 103 5.95 2.48 -6.22
C SER A 103 5.96 0.94 -6.17
N LEU A 104 5.18 0.39 -5.27
CA LEU A 104 4.81 -1.03 -5.31
C LEU A 104 3.93 -1.26 -6.54
N ASP A 105 4.13 -2.39 -7.22
CA ASP A 105 3.21 -2.80 -8.27
C ASP A 105 1.99 -3.48 -7.63
N CYS A 106 0.92 -2.71 -7.52
CA CYS A 106 -0.34 -3.13 -6.94
C CYS A 106 -1.22 -3.89 -7.95
N SER A 107 -0.88 -3.85 -9.25
CA SER A 107 -1.76 -4.35 -10.33
C SER A 107 -1.91 -5.88 -10.36
N THR A 108 -1.13 -6.59 -9.56
CA THR A 108 -1.19 -8.06 -9.45
C THR A 108 -2.37 -8.54 -8.60
N ALA A 109 -2.91 -7.70 -7.72
CA ALA A 109 -4.05 -8.04 -6.89
C ALA A 109 -5.35 -7.96 -7.71
N THR A 110 -6.11 -9.05 -7.73
CA THR A 110 -7.36 -9.15 -8.51
C THR A 110 -8.61 -8.93 -7.67
N SER A 111 -8.45 -8.91 -6.35
CA SER A 111 -9.52 -8.67 -5.39
C SER A 111 -9.12 -7.59 -4.39
N CYS A 112 -10.13 -6.92 -3.82
CA CYS A 112 -9.89 -5.92 -2.79
C CYS A 112 -9.14 -6.51 -1.59
N SER A 113 -9.49 -7.72 -1.15
CA SER A 113 -8.84 -8.38 -0.01
C SER A 113 -7.36 -8.69 -0.25
N GLU A 114 -6.96 -8.97 -1.50
CA GLU A 114 -5.54 -9.14 -1.87
C GLU A 114 -4.82 -7.78 -1.98
N CYS A 115 -5.54 -6.75 -2.39
CA CYS A 115 -5.01 -5.41 -2.61
C CYS A 115 -4.74 -4.68 -1.29
N VAL A 116 -5.72 -4.71 -0.38
CA VAL A 116 -5.74 -3.92 0.86
C VAL A 116 -5.08 -4.71 2.00
N VAL A 117 -3.95 -5.35 1.70
CA VAL A 117 -3.09 -6.03 2.69
C VAL A 117 -2.01 -5.11 3.27
N SER A 118 -1.75 -3.98 2.60
CA SER A 118 -0.76 -3.00 3.01
C SER A 118 -1.28 -1.59 2.77
N PHE A 119 -0.67 -0.60 3.41
CA PHE A 119 -0.99 0.81 3.19
C PHE A 119 -0.39 1.38 1.89
N LEU A 120 0.40 0.59 1.14
CA LEU A 120 0.99 1.02 -0.13
C LEU A 120 0.06 0.86 -1.33
N CYS A 121 -0.93 -0.02 -1.21
CA CYS A 121 -1.90 -0.28 -2.25
C CYS A 121 -3.28 0.00 -1.70
N GLY A 122 -4.15 0.52 -2.55
CA GLY A 122 -5.55 0.68 -2.25
C GLY A 122 -6.42 0.24 -3.42
N TRP A 123 -7.64 -0.13 -3.08
CA TRP A 123 -8.61 -0.63 -4.03
C TRP A 123 -9.49 0.51 -4.52
N CYS A 124 -9.49 0.76 -5.83
CA CYS A 124 -10.45 1.68 -6.45
C CYS A 124 -11.82 0.99 -6.54
N GLN A 125 -12.73 1.39 -5.65
CA GLN A 125 -13.99 0.69 -5.40
C GLN A 125 -14.81 0.41 -6.66
N LEU A 126 -14.96 1.39 -7.56
CA LEU A 126 -15.83 1.28 -8.74
C LEU A 126 -15.06 0.96 -10.03
N ASP A 127 -13.74 1.11 -10.01
CA ASP A 127 -12.88 0.71 -11.13
C ASP A 127 -12.45 -0.76 -11.05
N PHE A 128 -12.71 -1.40 -9.91
CA PHE A 128 -12.34 -2.79 -9.62
C PHE A 128 -10.86 -3.08 -9.88
N THR A 129 -10.01 -2.11 -9.52
CA THR A 129 -8.57 -2.21 -9.75
C THR A 129 -7.78 -1.81 -8.50
N CYS A 130 -6.65 -2.48 -8.32
CA CYS A 130 -5.73 -2.19 -7.23
C CYS A 130 -4.65 -1.22 -7.71
N THR A 131 -4.51 -0.08 -7.03
CA THR A 131 -3.59 0.99 -7.41
C THR A 131 -2.72 1.42 -6.25
N GLY A 132 -1.53 1.95 -6.55
CA GLY A 132 -0.63 2.48 -5.53
C GLY A 132 -1.00 3.88 -5.03
N GLN A 133 -1.97 4.55 -5.65
CA GLN A 133 -2.31 5.95 -5.38
C GLN A 133 -3.79 6.22 -5.63
N ASN A 134 -4.37 7.10 -4.81
CA ASN A 134 -5.78 7.54 -4.92
C ASN A 134 -6.07 8.22 -6.26
N SER A 135 -5.15 9.04 -6.77
CA SER A 135 -5.30 9.75 -8.05
C SER A 135 -5.43 8.84 -9.28
N SER A 136 -5.09 7.56 -9.14
CA SER A 136 -5.24 6.56 -10.20
C SER A 136 -6.65 5.98 -10.29
N CYS A 137 -7.51 6.24 -9.30
CA CYS A 137 -8.92 5.89 -9.39
C CYS A 137 -9.65 6.90 -10.27
N THR A 138 -10.37 6.38 -11.26
CA THR A 138 -11.28 7.17 -12.11
C THR A 138 -12.64 7.32 -11.45
N ASN A 139 -13.11 6.27 -10.76
CA ASN A 139 -14.43 6.25 -10.14
C ASN A 139 -14.39 5.70 -8.71
N GLY A 140 -15.20 6.30 -7.84
CA GLY A 140 -15.40 5.84 -6.47
C GLY A 140 -14.31 6.31 -5.51
N GLN A 141 -14.16 5.59 -4.39
CA GLN A 141 -13.17 5.88 -3.36
C GLN A 141 -11.98 4.93 -3.46
N TRP A 142 -10.80 5.41 -3.06
CA TRP A 142 -9.60 4.59 -2.90
C TRP A 142 -9.55 4.02 -1.48
N LEU A 143 -9.85 2.73 -1.36
CA LEU A 143 -9.94 2.01 -0.11
C LEU A 143 -8.55 1.48 0.28
N ASN A 144 -8.01 1.97 1.40
CA ASN A 144 -6.68 1.63 1.89
C ASN A 144 -6.74 1.46 3.42
N VAL A 145 -5.88 0.62 4.00
CA VAL A 145 -5.81 0.38 5.45
C VAL A 145 -5.55 1.64 6.29
N GLN A 146 -5.07 2.74 5.72
CA GLN A 146 -4.91 4.03 6.42
C GLN A 146 -6.23 4.76 6.64
N ASN A 147 -7.24 4.53 5.79
CA ASN A 147 -8.52 5.28 5.81
C ASN A 147 -9.52 4.75 6.85
N GLN A 148 -9.17 3.72 7.61
CA GLN A 148 -10.00 3.08 8.63
C GLN A 148 -9.10 2.70 9.81
N GLY A 149 -9.16 3.46 10.91
CA GLY A 149 -8.38 3.14 12.11
C GLY A 149 -8.58 1.69 12.58
N THR A 150 -7.50 1.04 13.02
CA THR A 150 -7.38 -0.25 13.73
C THR A 150 -8.11 -1.52 13.20
N ASP A 151 -9.10 -1.45 12.32
CA ASP A 151 -9.82 -2.62 11.79
C ASP A 151 -9.57 -2.80 10.28
N THR A 152 -8.49 -3.50 9.96
CA THR A 152 -8.10 -3.84 8.59
C THR A 152 -8.98 -4.93 7.96
N THR A 153 -9.86 -5.59 8.73
CA THR A 153 -10.70 -6.68 8.22
C THR A 153 -11.96 -6.19 7.51
N ASN A 154 -12.27 -4.90 7.66
CA ASN A 154 -13.51 -4.29 7.19
C ASN A 154 -13.27 -3.12 6.23
N THR A 155 -12.22 -3.18 5.41
CA THR A 155 -11.98 -2.13 4.40
C THR A 155 -12.68 -2.41 3.07
N CYS A 156 -12.87 -3.69 2.73
CA CYS A 156 -13.40 -4.07 1.43
C CYS A 156 -14.93 -4.13 1.40
N PRO A 157 -15.58 -3.72 0.28
CA PRO A 157 -17.02 -3.83 0.13
C PRO A 157 -17.46 -5.29 0.04
N TYR A 158 -18.54 -5.66 0.73
CA TYR A 158 -19.16 -6.97 0.61
C TYR A 158 -20.67 -6.94 0.76
N LEU A 159 -21.33 -7.95 0.17
CA LEU A 159 -22.76 -8.19 0.37
C LEU A 159 -22.97 -8.89 1.71
N GLN A 160 -23.81 -8.32 2.56
CA GLN A 160 -24.17 -8.98 3.80
C GLN A 160 -25.10 -10.18 3.47
N PRO A 161 -24.87 -11.36 4.09
CA PRO A 161 -25.80 -12.47 3.99
C PRO A 161 -27.21 -12.06 4.41
N ASN A 162 -28.23 -12.71 3.83
CA ASN A 162 -29.62 -12.50 4.25
C ASN A 162 -29.76 -12.81 5.75
N SER A 163 -30.06 -11.79 6.56
CA SER A 163 -30.22 -11.95 8.01
C SER A 163 -31.50 -12.68 8.39
N ASP A 164 -32.46 -12.78 7.46
CA ASP A 164 -33.78 -13.39 7.71
C ASP A 164 -33.77 -14.91 7.53
N THR A 165 -32.69 -15.49 7.01
CA THR A 165 -32.55 -16.94 6.82
C THR A 165 -31.27 -17.47 7.46
N SER A 166 -31.35 -18.67 8.02
CA SER A 166 -30.21 -19.33 8.68
C SER A 166 -29.12 -19.78 7.71
N ASP A 167 -29.46 -19.95 6.42
CA ASP A 167 -28.53 -20.33 5.37
C ASP A 167 -28.05 -19.14 4.52
N GLY A 168 -28.50 -17.91 4.85
CA GLY A 168 -28.16 -16.68 4.13
C GLY A 168 -28.73 -16.59 2.72
N LYS A 169 -29.58 -17.55 2.29
CA LYS A 169 -30.15 -17.58 0.95
C LYS A 169 -31.47 -16.81 0.89
N TYR A 170 -31.75 -16.25 -0.28
CA TYR A 170 -33.08 -15.77 -0.62
C TYR A 170 -33.83 -16.87 -1.35
N THR A 171 -34.96 -17.29 -0.79
CA THR A 171 -35.85 -18.30 -1.40
C THR A 171 -37.20 -17.67 -1.71
N GLN A 172 -37.75 -17.99 -2.88
CA GLN A 172 -39.01 -17.43 -3.34
C GLN A 172 -39.81 -18.46 -4.14
N PRO A 173 -41.13 -18.61 -3.88
CA PRO A 173 -41.98 -19.47 -4.69
C PRO A 173 -42.11 -18.95 -6.11
N ALA A 174 -42.32 -19.86 -7.07
CA ALA A 174 -42.57 -19.50 -8.46
C ALA A 174 -43.77 -18.55 -8.59
N ASN A 175 -43.67 -17.59 -9.52
CA ASN A 175 -44.71 -16.59 -9.82
C ASN A 175 -45.13 -15.68 -8.65
N VAL A 176 -44.36 -15.62 -7.57
CA VAL A 176 -44.54 -14.61 -6.52
C VAL A 176 -43.62 -13.44 -6.83
N THR A 177 -44.08 -12.20 -6.65
CA THR A 177 -43.23 -11.00 -6.67
C THR A 177 -42.89 -10.62 -5.24
N LYS A 178 -41.61 -10.36 -4.96
CA LYS A 178 -41.13 -9.93 -3.65
C LYS A 178 -40.03 -8.91 -3.83
N ASN A 179 -40.05 -7.87 -3.02
CA ASN A 179 -38.97 -6.89 -2.98
C ASN A 179 -37.78 -7.51 -2.26
N LEU A 180 -36.67 -7.65 -2.98
CA LEU A 180 -35.42 -8.10 -2.41
C LEU A 180 -34.66 -6.88 -1.86
N THR A 181 -34.32 -6.90 -0.58
CA THR A 181 -33.43 -5.89 0.01
C THR A 181 -32.07 -6.52 0.17
N ILE A 182 -31.06 -5.94 -0.48
CA ILE A 182 -29.66 -6.38 -0.38
C ILE A 182 -28.93 -5.34 0.47
N SER A 183 -28.33 -5.80 1.57
CA SER A 183 -27.51 -4.97 2.44
C SER A 183 -26.04 -5.08 2.05
N THR A 184 -25.33 -3.96 2.04
CA THR A 184 -23.90 -3.88 1.72
C THR A 184 -23.15 -3.25 2.88
N ILE A 185 -21.92 -3.68 3.12
CA ILE A 185 -21.01 -3.07 4.10
C ILE A 185 -19.80 -2.48 3.36
N ASN A 186 -19.23 -1.39 3.90
CA ASN A 186 -18.06 -0.67 3.36
C ASN A 186 -18.22 -0.12 1.93
N THR A 187 -19.43 0.25 1.54
CA THR A 187 -19.73 0.80 0.20
C THR A 187 -19.73 2.33 0.11
N VAL A 188 -19.38 3.04 1.19
CA VAL A 188 -19.36 4.51 1.37
C VAL A 188 -20.43 5.29 0.60
N VAL A 189 -21.43 5.74 1.36
CA VAL A 189 -22.65 6.40 0.91
C VAL A 189 -22.39 7.88 0.61
N SER A 190 -21.98 8.23 -0.61
CA SER A 190 -21.91 9.66 -0.99
C SER A 190 -22.41 10.01 -2.39
N TYR A 191 -22.65 9.03 -3.26
CA TYR A 191 -23.22 9.29 -4.58
C TYR A 191 -24.17 8.16 -4.95
N ASN A 192 -25.34 8.52 -5.48
CA ASN A 192 -26.39 7.62 -5.95
C ASN A 192 -25.89 6.76 -7.14
N TYR A 193 -24.94 5.86 -6.91
CA TYR A 193 -24.56 4.85 -7.88
C TYR A 193 -25.41 3.63 -7.59
N ILE A 194 -26.37 3.37 -8.48
CA ILE A 194 -27.10 2.12 -8.52
C ILE A 194 -26.07 1.02 -8.76
N LEU A 195 -25.79 0.21 -7.74
CA LEU A 195 -25.02 -1.01 -7.89
C LEU A 195 -25.83 -1.91 -8.83
N MET A 196 -25.44 -1.97 -10.10
CA MET A 196 -26.12 -2.81 -11.09
C MET A 196 -25.70 -4.27 -10.85
N ILE A 197 -26.43 -4.95 -9.97
CA ILE A 197 -26.23 -6.37 -9.70
C ILE A 197 -26.83 -7.15 -10.87
N ILE A 198 -25.97 -7.76 -11.70
CA ILE A 198 -26.40 -8.71 -12.71
C ILE A 198 -26.63 -10.05 -12.00
N ILE A 199 -27.90 -10.39 -11.74
CA ILE A 199 -28.27 -11.70 -11.20
C ILE A 199 -28.25 -12.71 -12.33
N ILE A 200 -27.25 -13.59 -12.36
CA ILE A 200 -27.21 -14.73 -13.29
C ILE A 200 -28.08 -15.84 -12.68
N ILE A 201 -29.30 -15.99 -13.20
CA ILE A 201 -30.17 -17.12 -12.83
C ILE A 201 -29.75 -18.31 -13.68
N LEU A 202 -29.06 -19.28 -13.08
CA LEU A 202 -28.81 -20.58 -13.71
C LEU A 202 -30.09 -21.43 -13.64
N PRO A 203 -30.65 -21.88 -14.79
CA PRO A 203 -31.77 -22.80 -14.77
C PRO A 203 -31.29 -24.15 -14.23
N ILE A 204 -31.90 -24.62 -13.15
CA ILE A 204 -31.79 -26.01 -12.72
C ILE A 204 -32.66 -26.81 -13.71
N LEU A 205 -32.05 -27.45 -14.71
CA LEU A 205 -32.74 -28.48 -15.48
C LEU A 205 -32.94 -29.68 -14.55
N LEU A 206 -34.20 -29.96 -14.24
CA LEU A 206 -34.68 -31.23 -13.65
C LEU A 206 -34.90 -32.26 -14.76
#